data_AF-A0ABD0KBA2-F1
#
_entry.id   AF-A0ABD0KBA2-F1
#
_cell.length_a   1.000
_cell.length_b   1.000
_cell.length_c   1.000
_cell.angle_alpha   90.00
_cell.angle_beta   90.00
_cell.angle_gamma   90.00
#
_symmetry.space_group_name_H-M   'P 1'
#
loop_
_entity.id
_entity.type
_entity.pdbx_description
1 polymer ?
#
loop_
_entity_poly.entity_id
_entity_poly.type
_entity_poly.pdbx_seq_one_letter_code
_entity_poly.pdbx_strand_id
1 'polypeptide(L)'
;MICFAETQPGQFSVTFPEKDASAATRDSGSIVLENAVVKIKQRAHYYVYSQVPFRLISPDPASNLTQFLYRIRSGEEDVLLQNSVLPCQVVEESSLQSFAGGLFLLEKGEALSLRVSDPEAVDKTREFQFGVQRI
;
A
#
# COMPACT_ATOMS: atom_id res chain seq x y z
N MET A 1 -2.90 -21.48 13.83
CA MET A 1 -1.76 -20.57 13.66
C MET A 1 -0.86 -21.22 12.63
N ILE A 2 -0.85 -20.74 11.39
CA ILE A 2 -0.06 -21.38 10.34
C ILE A 2 0.71 -20.30 9.60
N CYS A 3 2.04 -20.42 9.61
CA CYS A 3 2.94 -19.73 8.70
C CYS A 3 2.99 -20.53 7.39
N PHE A 4 2.85 -19.86 6.26
CA PHE A 4 3.17 -20.43 4.96
C PHE A 4 4.14 -19.51 4.21
N ALA A 5 5.13 -20.13 3.57
CA ALA A 5 6.04 -19.52 2.62
C ALA A 5 5.78 -20.06 1.20
N GLU A 6 6.23 -19.27 0.23
CA GLU A 6 6.44 -19.53 -1.21
C GLU A 6 5.24 -19.53 -2.17
N THR A 7 5.26 -18.54 -3.08
CA THR A 7 4.96 -18.71 -4.51
C THR A 7 5.71 -17.65 -5.35
N GLN A 8 6.45 -18.10 -6.37
CA GLN A 8 6.69 -17.39 -7.64
C GLN A 8 5.96 -18.20 -8.74
N PRO A 9 5.37 -17.59 -9.81
CA PRO A 9 6.07 -16.68 -10.73
C PRO A 9 5.25 -15.46 -11.21
N GLY A 10 5.96 -14.45 -11.73
CA GLY A 10 5.39 -13.27 -12.40
C GLY A 10 5.22 -12.05 -11.50
N GLN A 11 6.22 -11.74 -10.69
CA GLN A 11 6.20 -10.67 -9.69
C GLN A 11 6.55 -9.32 -10.36
N PHE A 12 5.58 -8.43 -10.51
CA PHE A 12 5.87 -7.00 -10.61
C PHE A 12 5.62 -6.39 -9.23
N SER A 13 6.66 -6.41 -8.38
CA SER A 13 6.69 -5.56 -7.19
C SER A 13 7.04 -4.15 -7.63
N VAL A 14 6.18 -3.17 -7.34
CA VAL A 14 6.64 -1.78 -7.29
C VAL A 14 7.27 -1.59 -5.90
N THR A 15 8.53 -2.01 -5.80
CA THR A 15 9.39 -1.68 -4.67
C THR A 15 9.85 -0.24 -4.83
N PHE A 16 9.71 0.57 -3.79
CA PHE A 16 10.23 1.92 -3.72
C PHE A 16 11.68 1.88 -3.18
N PRO A 17 12.74 2.05 -4.00
CA PRO A 17 14.04 2.38 -3.45
C PRO A 17 14.04 3.85 -3.01
N GLU A 18 14.32 4.09 -1.74
CA GLU A 18 14.77 5.39 -1.24
C GLU A 18 16.09 5.76 -1.90
N LYS A 19 16.08 6.27 -3.14
CA LYS A 19 17.12 7.23 -3.57
C LYS A 19 16.88 8.03 -4.85
N ASP A 20 15.88 7.75 -5.67
CA ASP A 20 15.66 8.53 -6.88
C ASP A 20 14.17 8.79 -7.12
N ALA A 21 13.61 9.73 -6.34
CA ALA A 21 12.33 10.35 -6.62
C ALA A 21 12.42 11.32 -7.81
N SER A 22 12.93 10.83 -8.95
CA SER A 22 12.61 11.41 -10.25
C SER A 22 11.37 10.66 -10.76
N ALA A 23 10.40 11.38 -11.30
CA ALA A 23 9.09 10.88 -11.73
C ALA A 23 9.18 9.76 -12.77
N ALA A 24 9.43 8.52 -12.33
CA ALA A 24 9.54 7.36 -13.19
C ALA A 24 8.14 6.83 -13.54
N THR A 25 7.63 7.23 -14.70
CA THR A 25 6.44 6.62 -15.30
C THR A 25 6.74 5.17 -15.64
N ARG A 26 6.16 4.23 -14.89
CA ARG A 26 6.17 2.79 -15.21
C ARG A 26 4.84 2.43 -15.87
N ASP A 27 4.89 1.93 -17.10
CA ASP A 27 3.72 1.59 -17.93
C ASP A 27 3.69 0.08 -18.19
N SER A 28 2.63 -0.60 -17.73
CA SER A 28 2.41 -2.02 -18.01
C SER A 28 1.26 -2.25 -19.00
N GLY A 29 0.84 -1.20 -19.73
CA GLY A 29 -0.28 -1.23 -20.68
C GLY A 29 -1.66 -1.19 -20.02
N SER A 30 -1.81 -1.75 -18.81
CA SER A 30 -3.07 -1.76 -18.05
C SER A 30 -3.10 -0.78 -16.87
N ILE A 31 -1.93 -0.37 -16.36
CA ILE A 31 -1.77 0.63 -15.31
C ILE A 31 -0.58 1.55 -15.61
N VAL A 32 -0.61 2.75 -15.03
CA VAL A 32 0.51 3.70 -15.01
C VAL A 32 0.71 4.27 -13.62
N LEU A 33 1.96 4.39 -13.18
CA LEU A 33 2.31 5.13 -11.97
C LEU A 33 2.68 6.58 -12.31
N GLU A 34 1.97 7.55 -11.75
CA GLU A 34 2.24 8.98 -11.87
C GLU A 34 1.99 9.67 -10.53
N ASN A 35 2.96 10.46 -10.04
CA ASN A 35 2.84 11.24 -8.79
C ASN A 35 2.35 10.41 -7.58
N ALA A 36 2.92 9.21 -7.39
CA ALA A 36 2.53 8.26 -6.32
C ALA A 36 1.07 7.76 -6.39
N VAL A 37 0.43 7.88 -7.55
CA VAL A 37 -0.92 7.35 -7.82
C VAL A 37 -0.84 6.33 -8.96
N VAL A 38 -1.56 5.21 -8.80
CA VAL A 38 -1.69 4.19 -9.84
C VAL A 38 -2.94 4.48 -10.66
N LYS A 39 -2.78 4.86 -11.93
CA LYS A 39 -3.87 5.14 -12.88
C LYS A 39 -4.25 3.89 -13.65
N ILE A 40 -5.54 3.61 -13.75
CA ILE A 40 -6.10 2.47 -14.46
C ILE A 40 -6.35 2.84 -15.93
N LYS A 41 -5.73 2.11 -16.86
CA LYS A 41 -5.85 2.37 -18.30
C LYS A 41 -6.95 1.55 -18.98
N GLN A 42 -7.36 0.44 -18.37
CA GLN A 42 -8.31 -0.49 -18.93
C GLN A 42 -9.27 -1.01 -17.86
N ARG A 43 -10.54 -1.18 -18.21
CA ARG A 43 -11.51 -1.83 -17.34
C ARG A 43 -11.16 -3.31 -17.18
N ALA A 44 -10.95 -3.77 -15.95
CA ALA A 44 -10.69 -5.18 -15.63
C ALA A 44 -10.85 -5.45 -14.12
N HIS A 45 -10.76 -6.71 -13.72
CA HIS A 45 -10.54 -7.07 -12.32
C HIS A 45 -9.07 -6.87 -11.99
N TYR A 46 -8.80 -6.21 -10.87
CA TYR A 46 -7.47 -5.98 -10.36
C TYR A 46 -7.37 -6.53 -8.94
N TYR A 47 -6.33 -7.33 -8.69
CA TYR A 47 -5.87 -7.60 -7.35
C TYR A 47 -5.03 -6.43 -6.87
N VAL A 48 -5.47 -5.80 -5.79
CA VAL A 48 -4.83 -4.63 -5.19
C VAL A 48 -4.39 -5.02 -3.78
N TYR A 49 -3.13 -4.77 -3.43
CA TYR A 49 -2.61 -5.07 -2.10
C TYR A 49 -1.60 -4.03 -1.62
N SER A 50 -1.44 -3.94 -0.31
CA SER A 50 -0.46 -3.08 0.33
C SER A 50 0.08 -3.70 1.62
N GLN A 51 1.36 -3.44 1.87
CA GLN A 51 2.06 -3.79 3.10
C GLN A 51 2.79 -2.55 3.60
N VAL A 52 2.39 -2.05 4.78
CA VAL A 52 2.95 -0.86 5.40
C VAL A 52 3.63 -1.26 6.71
N PRO A 53 4.95 -1.11 6.82
CA PRO A 53 5.66 -1.32 8.06
C PRO A 53 5.53 -0.07 8.95
N PHE A 54 5.01 -0.22 10.16
CA PHE A 54 4.89 0.85 11.15
C PHE A 54 5.90 0.64 12.28
N ARG A 55 6.66 1.68 12.63
CA ARG A 55 7.58 1.73 13.75
C ARG A 55 6.85 2.14 15.01
N LEU A 56 7.01 1.36 16.08
CA LEU A 56 6.49 1.68 17.40
C LEU A 56 7.63 2.16 18.28
N ILE A 57 7.56 3.43 18.69
CA ILE A 57 8.48 4.02 19.65
C ILE A 57 7.67 4.33 20.92
N SER A 58 8.02 3.65 22.01
CA SER A 58 7.41 3.85 23.33
C SER A 58 7.69 5.26 23.89
N PRO A 59 6.79 5.88 24.69
CA PRO A 59 5.58 5.31 25.27
C PRO A 59 4.31 6.10 24.88
N ASP A 60 4.14 6.51 23.61
CA ASP A 60 2.86 7.11 23.19
C ASP A 60 1.85 6.02 22.80
N PRO A 61 0.88 5.66 23.66
CA PRO A 61 0.12 4.42 23.50
C PRO A 61 -1.20 4.59 22.73
N ALA A 62 -1.44 5.70 22.02
CA ALA A 62 -2.82 6.09 21.73
C ALA A 62 -3.21 6.29 20.24
N SER A 63 -2.28 6.40 19.29
CA SER A 63 -2.67 6.60 17.89
C SER A 63 -2.82 5.27 17.15
N ASN A 64 -4.05 4.98 16.70
CA ASN A 64 -4.29 3.90 15.75
C ASN A 64 -3.52 4.17 14.46
N LEU A 65 -2.56 3.31 14.13
CA LEU A 65 -1.82 3.41 12.88
C LEU A 65 -2.61 2.71 11.79
N THR A 66 -3.09 3.48 10.83
CA THR A 66 -4.02 3.00 9.82
C THR A 66 -3.45 3.22 8.44
N GLN A 67 -3.54 2.22 7.58
CA GLN A 67 -3.36 2.39 6.14
C GLN A 67 -4.74 2.47 5.47
N PHE A 68 -4.82 3.30 4.44
CA PHE A 68 -6.01 3.53 3.65
C PHE A 68 -5.66 3.39 2.17
N LEU A 69 -6.39 2.54 1.46
CA LEU A 69 -6.32 2.45 0.03
C LEU A 69 -7.55 3.14 -0.55
N TYR A 70 -7.32 4.25 -1.24
CA TYR A 70 -8.35 5.05 -1.88
C TYR A 70 -8.49 4.71 -3.36
N ARG A 71 -9.73 4.66 -3.83
CA ARG A 71 -10.09 4.80 -5.24
C ARG A 71 -10.44 6.25 -5.52
N ILE A 72 -9.94 6.78 -6.62
CA ILE A 72 -10.23 8.12 -7.10
C ILE A 72 -11.00 8.00 -8.41
N ARG A 73 -12.23 8.54 -8.45
CA ARG A 73 -13.10 8.55 -9.64
C ARG A 73 -13.66 9.95 -9.82
N SER A 74 -13.41 10.58 -10.97
CA SER A 74 -13.92 11.93 -11.28
C SER A 74 -13.57 13.00 -10.24
N GLY A 75 -12.44 12.84 -9.53
CA GLY A 75 -12.00 13.75 -8.47
C GLY A 75 -12.53 13.44 -7.07
N GLU A 76 -13.42 12.46 -6.93
CA GLU A 76 -13.92 11.98 -5.63
C GLU A 76 -13.11 10.79 -5.15
N GLU A 77 -12.92 10.69 -3.83
CA GLU A 77 -12.14 9.63 -3.18
C GLU A 77 -13.02 8.70 -2.34
N ASP A 78 -12.95 7.39 -2.61
CA ASP A 78 -13.61 6.33 -1.84
C ASP A 78 -12.57 5.44 -1.17
N VAL A 79 -12.80 5.04 0.08
CA VAL A 79 -11.96 4.03 0.75
C VAL A 79 -12.32 2.64 0.19
N LEU A 80 -11.36 1.97 -0.46
CA LEU A 80 -11.49 0.57 -0.89
C LEU A 80 -11.06 -0.42 0.20
N LEU A 81 -9.93 -0.12 0.85
CA LEU A 81 -9.39 -0.94 1.93
C LEU A 81 -8.94 -0.02 3.06
N GLN A 82 -9.16 -0.48 4.29
CA GLN A 82 -8.65 0.14 5.49
C GLN A 82 -8.15 -0.97 6.39
N ASN A 83 -6.94 -0.82 6.90
CA ASN A 83 -6.43 -1.71 7.94
C ASN A 83 -5.74 -0.90 9.03
N SER A 84 -6.23 -1.04 10.25
CA SER A 84 -5.71 -0.37 11.44
C SER A 84 -4.95 -1.39 12.29
N VAL A 85 -3.72 -1.04 12.66
CA VAL A 85 -2.97 -1.75 13.69
C VAL A 85 -3.00 -0.91 14.95
N LEU A 86 -3.32 -1.56 16.08
CA LEU A 86 -3.25 -0.93 17.39
C LEU A 86 -1.89 -1.29 18.01
N PRO A 87 -1.03 -0.30 18.27
CA PRO A 87 0.18 -0.53 19.04
C PRO A 87 -0.19 -1.08 20.42
N CYS A 88 0.34 -2.25 20.79
CA CYS A 88 0.40 -2.61 22.20
C CYS A 88 1.55 -1.85 22.86
N GLN A 89 1.46 -1.59 24.17
CA GLN A 89 2.58 -1.03 24.92
C GLN A 89 3.78 -1.98 24.80
N VAL A 90 4.79 -1.55 24.06
CA VAL A 90 6.07 -2.24 23.94
C VAL A 90 7.12 -1.49 24.76
N VAL A 91 7.92 -2.24 25.50
CA VAL A 91 9.04 -1.70 26.30
C VAL A 91 10.23 -1.35 25.39
N GLU A 92 10.31 -2.00 24.24
CA GLU A 92 11.37 -1.84 23.24
C GLU A 92 10.77 -1.41 21.90
N GLU A 93 11.61 -0.80 21.06
CA GLU A 93 11.24 -0.46 19.69
C GLU A 93 10.83 -1.72 18.92
N SER A 94 9.67 -1.68 18.27
CA SER A 94 9.19 -2.80 17.46
C SER A 94 8.57 -2.32 16.16
N SER A 95 8.37 -3.25 15.22
CA SER A 95 7.82 -2.97 13.90
C SER A 95 6.59 -3.84 13.67
N LEU A 96 5.44 -3.20 13.42
CA LEU A 96 4.19 -3.87 13.07
C LEU A 96 3.96 -3.79 11.57
N GLN A 97 3.55 -4.90 10.97
CA GLN A 97 3.18 -4.94 9.56
C GLN A 97 1.67 -4.80 9.43
N SER A 98 1.22 -3.75 8.75
CA SER A 98 -0.16 -3.65 8.31
C SER A 98 -0.25 -4.19 6.89
N PHE A 99 -1.10 -5.20 6.66
CA PHE A 99 -1.36 -5.75 5.31
C PHE A 99 -2.83 -5.57 4.94
N ALA A 100 -3.12 -5.21 3.70
CA ALA A 100 -4.47 -5.17 3.15
C ALA A 100 -4.45 -5.66 1.70
N GLY A 101 -5.47 -6.39 1.27
CA GLY A 101 -5.59 -6.83 -0.12
C GLY A 101 -7.00 -7.20 -0.51
N GLY A 102 -7.33 -7.04 -1.80
CA GLY A 102 -8.66 -7.33 -2.33
C GLY A 102 -8.71 -7.35 -3.85
N LEU A 103 -9.77 -7.96 -4.39
CA LEU A 103 -10.09 -7.95 -5.82
C LEU A 103 -11.15 -6.90 -6.10
N PHE A 104 -10.88 -6.00 -7.04
CA PHE A 104 -11.77 -4.91 -7.40
C PHE A 104 -11.95 -4.84 -8.92
N LEU A 105 -13.19 -4.65 -9.36
CA LEU A 105 -13.45 -4.19 -10.72
C LEU A 105 -13.13 -2.69 -10.78
N LEU A 106 -12.11 -2.33 -11.54
CA LEU A 106 -11.70 -0.94 -11.74
C LEU A 106 -11.97 -0.50 -13.17
N GLU A 107 -12.35 0.75 -13.32
CA GLU A 107 -12.72 1.37 -14.58
C GLU A 107 -11.55 2.20 -15.15
N LYS A 108 -11.54 2.36 -16.48
CA LYS A 108 -10.54 3.22 -17.13
C LYS A 108 -10.69 4.66 -16.63
N GLY A 109 -9.56 5.28 -16.27
CA GLY A 109 -9.51 6.66 -15.77
C GLY A 109 -9.63 6.76 -14.25
N GLU A 110 -9.93 5.66 -13.56
CA GLU A 110 -9.80 5.61 -12.10
C GLU A 110 -8.34 5.62 -11.68
N ALA A 111 -8.11 6.02 -10.43
CA ALA A 111 -6.80 6.03 -9.83
C ALA A 111 -6.83 5.39 -8.44
N LEU A 112 -5.69 4.88 -7.99
CA LEU A 112 -5.51 4.30 -6.66
C LEU A 112 -4.41 5.04 -5.91
N SER A 113 -4.66 5.37 -4.64
CA SER A 113 -3.69 6.02 -3.76
C SER A 113 -3.65 5.30 -2.42
N LEU A 114 -2.45 5.05 -1.91
CA LEU A 114 -2.22 4.52 -0.58
C LEU A 114 -1.80 5.66 0.34
N ARG A 115 -2.48 5.80 1.47
CA ARG A 115 -2.18 6.78 2.51
C ARG A 115 -2.09 6.09 3.86
N VAL A 116 -1.41 6.74 4.79
CA VAL A 116 -1.28 6.27 6.18
C VAL A 116 -1.73 7.38 7.12
N SER A 117 -2.22 7.02 8.30
CA SER A 117 -2.67 7.98 9.32
C SER A 117 -1.52 8.83 9.87
N ASP A 118 -0.31 8.27 9.91
CA ASP A 118 0.91 8.94 10.35
C ASP A 118 2.11 8.48 9.49
N PRO A 119 2.58 9.33 8.56
CA PRO A 119 3.76 9.03 7.73
C PRO A 119 5.07 8.93 8.52
N GLU A 120 5.19 9.63 9.65
CA GLU A 120 6.41 9.59 10.47
C GLU A 120 6.53 8.27 11.25
N ALA A 121 5.39 7.59 11.45
CA ALA A 121 5.35 6.26 12.02
C ALA A 121 5.74 5.14 11.03
N VAL A 122 6.02 5.43 9.75
CA VAL A 122 6.45 4.40 8.80
C VAL A 122 7.91 3.99 9.07
N ASP A 123 8.14 2.68 9.21
CA ASP A 123 9.47 2.11 9.43
C ASP A 123 10.26 2.07 8.12
N LYS A 124 11.09 3.10 7.90
CA LYS A 124 11.94 3.26 6.70
C LYS A 124 13.03 2.20 6.58
N THR A 125 13.31 1.42 7.63
CA THR A 125 14.29 0.33 7.56
C THR A 125 13.73 -0.93 6.90
N ARG A 126 12.40 -0.99 6.69
CA ARG A 126 11.70 -2.10 6.07
C ARG A 126 11.07 -1.70 4.75
N GLU A 127 10.86 -2.71 3.91
CA GLU A 127 10.25 -2.49 2.60
C GLU A 127 8.75 -2.18 2.75
N PHE A 128 8.35 -1.04 2.20
CA PHE A 128 6.96 -0.69 1.95
C PHE A 128 6.55 -1.23 0.58
N GLN A 129 5.39 -1.88 0.49
CA GLN A 129 4.89 -2.46 -0.76
C GLN A 129 3.47 -1.98 -1.08
N PHE A 130 3.26 -1.58 -2.33
CA PHE A 130 1.93 -1.30 -2.89
C PHE A 130 1.87 -1.89 -4.30
N GLY A 131 0.96 -2.84 -4.51
CA GLY A 131 0.85 -3.58 -5.76
C GLY A 131 -0.56 -3.57 -6.33
N VAL A 132 -0.61 -3.53 -7.67
CA VAL A 132 -1.84 -3.57 -8.46
C VAL A 132 -1.59 -4.51 -9.63
N GLN A 133 -2.33 -5.61 -9.69
CA GLN A 133 -2.19 -6.64 -10.71
C GLN A 133 -3.52 -6.89 -11.39
N ARG A 134 -3.56 -6.76 -12.72
CA ARG A 134 -4.72 -7.18 -13.51
C ARG A 134 -4.84 -8.70 -13.50
N ILE A 135 -6.05 -9.21 -13.30
CA ILE A 135 -6.42 -10.62 -13.40
C ILE A 135 -7.15 -10.89 -14.72
#